data_AF-W5RY11-F1
#
_entry.id   AF-W5RY11-F1
#
_cell.length_a   1.000
_cell.length_b   1.000
_cell.length_c   1.000
_cell.angle_alpha   90.00
_cell.angle_beta   90.00
_cell.angle_gamma   90.00
#
_symmetry.space_group_name_H-M   'P 1'
#
loop_
_entity.id
_entity.type
_entity.pdbx_description
1 polymer ?
#
loop_
_entity_poly.entity_id
_entity_poly.type
_entity_poly.pdbx_seq_one_letter_code
_entity_poly.pdbx_strand_id
1 'polypeptide(L)'
;NQAVIEKRPRKRGRKPANGREEPLNHVEAERQRREKLNQRFYALRAVVPNVSKMDKASLLGDAVSYINELQSRVQEIEAEKKELQAQIEVTKKESSSSHSAFSGNLGFIKDQSGSSQKG
;
A
#
# COMPACT_ATOMS: atom_id res chain seq x y z
N ASN A 1 85.21 -7.92 -39.10
CA ASN A 1 84.48 -8.47 -37.94
C ASN A 1 83.37 -7.52 -37.54
N GLN A 2 82.14 -7.88 -37.91
CA GLN A 2 80.90 -7.20 -37.52
C GLN A 2 80.71 -7.31 -36.00
N ALA A 3 80.36 -6.21 -35.34
CA ALA A 3 79.92 -6.21 -33.94
C ALA A 3 78.61 -5.41 -33.82
N VAL A 4 77.55 -6.17 -34.04
CA VAL A 4 76.19 -6.13 -33.46
C VAL A 4 75.76 -4.87 -32.70
N ILE A 5 74.66 -4.31 -33.22
CA ILE A 5 73.79 -3.28 -32.67
C ILE A 5 73.15 -3.76 -31.35
N GLU A 6 73.39 -3.04 -30.24
CA GLU A 6 72.61 -3.21 -29.02
C GLU A 6 71.59 -2.07 -28.87
N LYS A 7 70.43 -2.23 -29.51
CA LYS A 7 69.27 -1.34 -29.32
C LYS A 7 68.68 -1.62 -27.94
N ARG A 8 69.01 -0.76 -26.97
CA ARG A 8 68.40 -0.72 -25.63
C ARG A 8 66.87 -0.83 -25.73
N PRO A 9 66.20 -1.75 -24.99
CA PRO A 9 64.75 -1.83 -25.01
C PRO A 9 64.19 -0.53 -24.41
N ARG A 10 63.50 0.25 -25.25
CA ARG A 10 62.71 1.40 -24.79
C ARG A 10 61.72 0.89 -23.76
N LYS A 11 61.80 1.39 -22.52
CA LYS A 11 60.85 1.11 -21.43
C LYS A 11 59.42 1.31 -21.94
N ARG A 12 58.75 0.22 -22.31
CA ARG A 12 57.30 0.16 -22.40
C ARG A 12 56.78 0.30 -20.97
N GLY A 13 56.15 1.42 -20.66
CA GLY A 13 55.48 1.58 -19.37
C GLY A 13 55.49 3.00 -18.84
N ARG A 14 54.73 3.89 -19.48
CA ARG A 14 53.71 4.70 -18.80
C ARG A 14 52.83 5.30 -19.90
N LYS A 15 51.64 4.75 -20.10
CA LYS A 15 50.56 5.52 -20.74
C LYS A 15 50.43 6.81 -19.92
N PRO A 16 50.19 7.99 -20.54
CA PRO A 16 49.74 9.12 -19.74
C PRO A 16 48.53 8.65 -18.94
N ALA A 17 48.51 8.95 -17.66
CA ALA A 17 47.33 8.72 -16.84
C ALA A 17 46.23 9.68 -17.31
N ASN A 18 45.65 9.43 -18.49
CA ASN A 18 44.29 9.81 -18.77
C ASN A 18 43.44 9.11 -17.69
N GLY A 19 42.82 9.87 -16.80
CA GLY A 19 41.92 9.30 -15.79
C GLY A 19 41.92 9.94 -14.40
N ARG A 20 42.57 11.10 -14.18
CA ARG A 20 42.28 11.90 -12.99
C ARG A 20 41.18 12.93 -13.26
N GLU A 21 40.00 12.45 -13.64
CA GLU A 21 38.73 13.16 -13.42
C GLU A 21 38.02 12.67 -12.13
N GLU A 22 38.59 11.69 -11.43
CA GLU A 22 37.89 10.89 -10.43
C GLU A 22 37.70 11.47 -9.00
N PRO A 23 38.29 12.60 -8.56
CA PRO A 23 37.90 13.16 -7.25
C PRO A 23 36.60 13.98 -7.30
N LEU A 24 36.43 14.81 -8.33
CA LEU A 24 35.32 15.77 -8.40
C LEU A 24 33.99 15.06 -8.70
N ASN A 25 33.98 14.14 -9.66
CA ASN A 25 32.80 13.38 -10.03
C ASN A 25 32.34 12.44 -8.89
N HIS A 26 33.27 11.81 -8.16
CA HIS A 26 32.92 10.97 -7.01
C HIS A 26 32.32 11.78 -5.84
N VAL A 27 32.90 12.94 -5.53
CA VAL A 27 32.39 13.83 -4.48
C VAL A 27 31.01 14.39 -4.84
N GLU A 28 30.80 14.80 -6.09
CA GLU A 28 29.50 15.26 -6.58
C GLU A 28 28.46 14.13 -6.59
N ALA A 29 28.83 12.92 -7.02
CA ALA A 29 27.95 11.75 -6.98
C ALA A 29 27.50 11.40 -5.56
N GLU A 30 28.41 11.41 -4.58
CA GLU A 30 28.06 11.18 -3.18
C GLU A 30 27.22 12.32 -2.59
N ARG A 31 27.48 13.58 -2.99
CA ARG A 31 26.62 14.72 -2.61
C ARG A 31 25.18 14.52 -3.09
N GLN A 32 24.99 14.20 -4.37
CA GLN A 32 23.67 13.92 -4.94
C GLN A 32 22.99 12.73 -4.26
N ARG A 33 23.74 11.68 -3.94
CA ARG A 33 23.22 10.53 -3.18
C ARG A 33 22.68 10.95 -1.81
N ARG A 34 23.43 11.78 -1.07
CA ARG A 34 23.03 12.30 0.24
C ARG A 34 21.83 13.24 0.15
N GLU A 35 21.79 14.12 -0.85
CA GLU A 35 20.66 15.01 -1.09
C GLU A 35 19.38 14.22 -1.39
N LYS A 36 19.45 13.24 -2.30
CA LYS A 36 18.32 12.34 -2.61
C LYS A 36 17.84 11.58 -1.38
N LEU A 37 18.76 11.11 -0.53
CA LEU A 37 18.41 10.44 0.71
C LEU A 37 17.71 11.40 1.69
N ASN A 38 18.22 12.62 1.85
CA ASN A 38 17.62 13.63 2.72
C ASN A 38 16.25 14.08 2.22
N GLN A 39 16.05 14.22 0.90
CA GLN A 39 14.72 14.47 0.31
C GLN A 39 13.70 13.39 0.72
N ARG A 40 14.10 12.12 0.70
CA ARG A 40 13.23 11.03 1.17
C ARG A 40 12.89 11.13 2.66
N PHE A 41 13.84 11.54 3.50
CA PHE A 41 13.56 11.79 4.92
C PHE A 41 12.58 12.95 5.13
N TYR A 42 12.67 14.03 4.34
CA TYR A 42 11.69 15.12 4.40
C TYR A 42 10.30 14.67 3.96
N ALA A 43 10.21 13.92 2.86
CA ALA A 43 8.95 13.34 2.41
C ALA A 43 8.34 12.42 3.46
N LEU A 44 9.16 11.60 4.12
CA LEU A 44 8.70 10.72 5.21
C LEU A 44 8.12 11.51 6.39
N ARG A 45 8.77 12.61 6.81
CA ARG A 45 8.23 13.47 7.89
C ARG A 45 6.86 14.06 7.56
N ALA A 46 6.57 14.33 6.29
CA ALA A 46 5.29 14.90 5.89
C ALA A 46 4.11 13.93 6.03
N VAL A 47 4.37 12.62 6.04
CA VAL A 47 3.33 11.57 6.05
C VAL A 47 3.24 10.79 7.37
N VAL A 48 4.26 10.88 8.23
CA VAL A 48 4.28 10.22 9.55
C VAL A 48 3.74 11.21 10.61
N PRO A 49 2.63 10.89 11.29
CA PRO A 49 2.09 11.74 12.36
C PRO A 49 2.96 11.67 13.62
N ASN A 50 2.87 12.70 14.46
CA ASN A 50 3.44 12.72 15.82
C ASN A 50 4.93 12.31 15.91
N VAL A 51 5.77 12.86 15.02
CA VAL A 51 7.22 12.61 15.04
C VAL A 51 7.81 12.98 16.41
N SER A 52 8.28 11.97 17.15
CA SER A 52 8.69 12.05 18.55
C SER A 52 9.96 12.87 18.74
N LYS A 53 10.91 12.72 17.79
CA LYS A 53 12.17 13.47 17.75
C LYS A 53 12.58 13.75 16.31
N MET A 54 13.31 14.85 16.12
CA MET A 54 13.75 15.26 14.78
C MET A 54 14.92 14.44 14.23
N ASP A 55 15.55 13.54 14.99
CA ASP A 55 16.65 12.74 14.47
C ASP A 55 16.16 11.60 13.53
N LYS A 56 17.08 11.05 12.75
CA LYS A 56 16.76 10.05 11.72
C LYS A 56 16.32 8.71 12.30
N ALA A 57 16.86 8.30 13.45
CA ALA A 57 16.55 7.00 14.03
C ALA A 57 15.14 6.98 14.62
N SER A 58 14.81 8.02 15.39
CA SER A 58 13.45 8.19 15.92
C SER A 58 12.40 8.28 14.81
N LEU A 59 12.65 9.05 13.74
CA LEU A 59 11.71 9.14 12.62
C LEU A 59 11.44 7.78 11.95
N LEU A 60 12.47 6.94 11.79
CA LEU A 60 12.28 5.60 11.23
C LEU A 60 11.49 4.69 12.19
N GLY A 61 11.74 4.80 13.50
CA GLY A 61 10.96 4.09 14.51
C GLY A 61 9.48 4.50 14.51
N ASP A 62 9.21 5.80 14.48
CA ASP A 62 7.84 6.34 14.42
C ASP A 62 7.12 5.89 13.14
N ALA A 63 7.83 5.88 12.00
CA ALA A 63 7.28 5.40 10.74
C ALA A 63 6.89 3.91 10.79
N VAL A 64 7.73 3.06 11.38
CA VAL A 64 7.44 1.63 11.54
C VAL A 64 6.21 1.42 12.43
N SER A 65 6.15 2.13 13.57
CA SER A 65 4.99 2.08 14.47
C SER A 65 3.71 2.48 13.76
N TYR A 66 3.73 3.56 12.98
CA TYR A 66 2.56 4.04 12.25
C TYR A 66 2.09 3.07 11.15
N ILE A 67 3.03 2.42 10.44
CA ILE A 67 2.66 1.37 9.46
C ILE A 67 1.95 0.21 10.15
N ASN A 68 2.43 -0.24 11.30
CA ASN A 68 1.79 -1.32 12.06
C ASN A 68 0.39 -0.92 12.55
N GLU A 69 0.22 0.31 13.04
CA GLU A 69 -1.09 0.85 13.43
C GLU A 69 -2.06 0.85 12.24
N LEU A 70 -1.63 1.34 11.07
CA LEU A 70 -2.46 1.34 9.86
C LEU A 70 -2.83 -0.07 9.43
N GLN A 71 -1.91 -1.04 9.51
CA GLN A 71 -2.19 -2.43 9.19
C GLN A 71 -3.26 -3.03 10.13
N SER A 72 -3.14 -2.82 11.44
CA SER A 72 -4.14 -3.26 12.42
C SER A 72 -5.50 -2.63 12.13
N ARG A 73 -5.53 -1.32 11.87
CA ARG A 73 -6.78 -0.60 11.58
C ARG A 73 -7.47 -1.09 10.31
N VAL A 74 -6.71 -1.44 9.27
CA VAL A 74 -7.27 -2.05 8.06
C VAL A 74 -7.91 -3.40 8.39
N GLN A 75 -7.24 -4.24 9.18
CA GLN A 75 -7.78 -5.54 9.59
C GLN A 75 -9.06 -5.42 10.42
N GLU A 76 -9.10 -4.48 11.37
CA GLU A 76 -10.27 -4.17 12.19
C GLU A 76 -11.46 -3.73 11.32
N ILE A 77 -11.25 -2.75 10.44
CA ILE A 77 -12.30 -2.25 9.54
C ILE A 77 -12.81 -3.35 8.60
N GLU A 78 -11.92 -4.22 8.09
CA GLU A 78 -12.32 -5.35 7.25
C GLU A 78 -13.13 -6.39 8.02
N ALA A 79 -12.83 -6.63 9.31
CA ALA A 79 -13.60 -7.51 10.16
C ALA A 79 -14.98 -6.92 10.47
N GLU A 80 -15.04 -5.65 10.88
CA GLU A 80 -16.30 -4.91 11.12
C GLU A 80 -17.18 -4.90 9.88
N LYS A 81 -16.60 -4.65 8.70
CA LYS A 81 -17.33 -4.69 7.42
C LYS A 81 -17.98 -6.04 7.18
N LYS A 82 -17.27 -7.15 7.42
CA LYS A 82 -17.82 -8.51 7.24
C LYS A 82 -18.97 -8.77 8.21
N GLU A 83 -18.83 -8.35 9.46
CA GLU A 83 -19.88 -8.50 10.46
C GLU A 83 -21.13 -7.71 10.07
N LEU A 84 -20.97 -6.44 9.69
CA LEU A 84 -22.07 -5.60 9.23
C LEU A 84 -22.75 -6.17 7.98
N GLN A 85 -21.97 -6.72 7.03
CA GLN A 85 -22.53 -7.39 5.85
C GLN A 85 -23.38 -8.61 6.25
N ALA A 86 -22.91 -9.43 7.18
CA ALA A 86 -23.67 -10.57 7.68
C ALA A 86 -24.97 -10.13 8.38
N GLN A 87 -24.91 -9.08 9.20
CA GLN A 87 -26.10 -8.51 9.86
C GLN A 87 -27.13 -8.00 8.84
N ILE A 88 -26.68 -7.26 7.80
CA ILE A 88 -27.55 -6.76 6.73
C ILE A 88 -28.25 -7.92 5.99
N GLU A 89 -27.54 -9.02 5.71
CA GLU A 89 -28.13 -10.19 5.05
C GLU A 89 -29.22 -10.85 5.89
N VAL A 90 -29.04 -10.93 7.22
CA VAL A 90 -30.05 -11.46 8.15
C VAL A 90 -31.28 -10.56 8.15
N THR A 91 -31.13 -9.25 8.33
CA THR A 91 -32.26 -8.30 8.36
C THR A 91 -33.01 -8.25 7.02
N LYS A 92 -32.31 -8.44 5.90
CA LYS A 92 -32.94 -8.50 4.56
C LYS A 92 -33.79 -9.77 4.39
N LYS A 93 -33.38 -10.90 4.95
CA LYS A 93 -34.17 -12.14 4.91
C LYS A 93 -35.42 -12.03 5.77
N GLU A 94 -35.32 -11.45 6.96
CA GLU A 94 -36.46 -11.25 7.86
C GLU A 94 -37.53 -10.33 7.24
N SER A 95 -37.12 -9.19 6.67
CA SER A 95 -38.03 -8.25 5.99
C SER A 95 -38.71 -8.84 4.73
N SER A 96 -38.03 -9.71 4.00
CA SER A 96 -38.62 -10.41 2.84
C SER A 96 -39.67 -11.47 3.23
N SER A 97 -39.51 -12.12 4.40
CA SER A 97 -40.45 -13.14 4.88
C SER A 97 -41.79 -12.54 5.35
N SER A 98 -41.75 -11.35 5.97
CA SER A 98 -42.96 -10.67 6.43
C SER A 98 -43.82 -10.15 5.26
N HIS A 99 -43.18 -9.77 4.14
CA HIS A 99 -43.90 -9.28 2.95
C HIS A 99 -44.66 -10.40 2.21
N SER A 100 -44.13 -11.63 2.20
CA SER A 100 -44.86 -12.79 1.66
C SER A 100 -46.02 -13.22 2.56
N ALA A 101 -45.86 -13.15 3.89
CA ALA A 101 -46.90 -13.55 4.85
C ALA A 101 -48.14 -12.64 4.82
N PHE A 102 -47.99 -11.35 4.51
CA PHE A 102 -49.12 -10.43 4.39
C PHE A 102 -49.89 -10.58 3.07
N SER A 103 -49.21 -10.96 1.97
CA SER A 103 -49.85 -11.12 0.65
C SER A 103 -50.72 -12.37 0.51
N GLY A 104 -50.55 -13.36 1.39
CA GLY A 104 -51.21 -14.67 1.31
C GLY A 104 -52.59 -14.78 1.97
N ASN A 105 -53.12 -13.73 2.62
CA ASN A 105 -54.34 -13.82 3.43
C ASN A 105 -55.53 -12.95 2.94
N LEU A 106 -55.63 -12.66 1.64
CA LEU A 106 -56.86 -12.09 1.06
C LEU A 106 -57.72 -13.19 0.43
N GLY A 107 -58.01 -14.23 1.22
CA GLY A 107 -58.96 -15.27 0.88
C GLY A 107 -60.40 -14.76 1.06
N PHE A 108 -60.99 -14.31 -0.05
CA PHE A 108 -62.42 -14.22 -0.35
C PHE A 108 -63.36 -14.64 0.80
N ILE A 109 -63.95 -13.65 1.48
CA ILE A 109 -65.20 -13.86 2.23
C ILE A 109 -66.26 -14.18 1.17
N LYS A 110 -66.75 -15.42 1.13
CA LYS A 110 -67.88 -15.82 0.31
C LYS A 110 -69.15 -15.60 1.11
N ASP A 111 -69.84 -14.53 0.79
CA ASP A 111 -71.12 -14.13 1.33
C ASP A 111 -72.12 -15.28 1.13
N GLN A 112 -72.52 -15.95 2.21
CA GLN A 112 -73.66 -16.84 2.20
C GLN A 112 -74.92 -16.01 2.49
N SER A 113 -75.50 -15.41 1.46
CA SER A 113 -76.91 -15.01 1.49
C SER A 113 -77.73 -16.09 0.80
N GLY A 114 -78.52 -16.83 1.58
CA GLY A 114 -79.35 -17.92 1.11
C GLY A 114 -80.59 -17.51 0.30
N SER A 115 -81.23 -18.53 -0.26
CA SER A 115 -82.62 -18.65 -0.77
C SER A 115 -82.58 -19.62 -1.97
N SER A 116 -83.51 -20.53 -2.23
CA SER A 116 -84.81 -20.83 -1.66
C SER A 116 -85.16 -22.27 -2.08
N GLN A 117 -85.87 -23.00 -1.23
CA GLN A 117 -86.56 -24.23 -1.62
C GLN A 117 -87.69 -23.94 -2.61
N LYS A 118 -88.01 -24.93 -3.46
CA LYS A 118 -89.25 -25.23 -4.21
C LYS A 118 -88.94 -25.50 -5.70
N GLY A 119 -89.48 -26.53 -6.34
CA GLY A 119 -90.44 -27.57 -5.95
C GLY A 119 -90.36 -28.74 -6.91
#